data_AF-A0A1A8LZ88-F1
#
_entry.id   AF-A0A1A8LZ88-F1
#
_cell.length_a   1.000
_cell.length_b   1.000
_cell.length_c   1.000
_cell.angle_alpha   90.00
_cell.angle_beta   90.00
_cell.angle_gamma   90.00
#
_symmetry.space_group_name_H-M   'P 1'
#
loop_
_entity.id
_entity.type
_entity.pdbx_description
1 polymer ?
#
loop_
_entity_poly.entity_id
_entity_poly.type
_entity_poly.pdbx_seq_one_letter_code
_entity_poly.pdbx_strand_id
1 'polypeptide(L)'
;LIFCITRVFSLTKKLFFDHWPFGVFLCKFNSFFKYANMFCSVFLLAIISLDRMLCVWRPVLTKRHRTLCAARVVALLVWITSILFSSPFFIHRQVYKENNKTKCSLKVKEEDVTIKYALYIIRFLCGFVFPFVVILICYVVAGIGIRRTRLSGKSRPLRILASLVIAFFLCWAPYHCLQLVKLVDSKNAVLKVWQPLASSLAYFNSCVNPLLYFCMGIGMGGRFKQSMMSIYRKALADDGEGQTTQSNERSLEESVASKHNLSVVANPAVVSEGSL
;
A
#
# COMPACT_ATOMS: atom_id res chain seq x y z
N LEU A 1 -3.73 0.68 4.28
CA LEU A 1 -5.13 0.33 4.60
C LEU A 1 -5.56 0.90 5.95
N ILE A 2 -4.95 0.50 7.07
CA ILE A 2 -5.34 0.97 8.42
C ILE A 2 -5.40 2.51 8.49
N PHE A 3 -4.38 3.17 7.94
CA PHE A 3 -4.39 4.63 7.82
C PHE A 3 -5.62 5.16 7.06
N CYS A 4 -5.96 4.61 5.90
CA CYS A 4 -7.13 5.02 5.12
C CYS A 4 -8.44 4.86 5.90
N ILE A 5 -8.58 3.80 6.71
CA ILE A 5 -9.75 3.60 7.57
C ILE A 5 -9.81 4.68 8.66
N THR A 6 -8.70 4.97 9.34
CA THR A 6 -8.67 6.05 10.36
C THR A 6 -8.97 7.44 9.78
N ARG A 7 -8.75 7.62 8.47
CA ARG A 7 -9.06 8.88 7.76
C ARG A 7 -10.55 9.12 7.58
N VAL A 8 -11.39 8.08 7.55
CA VAL A 8 -12.85 8.24 7.45
C VAL A 8 -13.35 9.14 8.58
N PHE A 9 -12.97 8.86 9.82
CA PHE A 9 -13.33 9.70 10.98
C PHE A 9 -12.85 11.16 10.86
N SER A 10 -11.65 11.38 10.30
CA SER A 10 -11.13 12.74 10.08
C SER A 10 -11.91 13.49 8.99
N LEU A 11 -12.37 12.80 7.95
CA LEU A 11 -13.18 13.37 6.87
C LEU A 11 -14.60 13.64 7.35
N THR A 12 -15.22 12.71 8.08
CA THR A 12 -16.53 12.91 8.71
C THR A 12 -16.51 14.12 9.63
N LYS A 13 -15.46 14.30 10.44
CA LYS A 13 -15.28 15.53 11.22
C LYS A 13 -15.30 16.77 10.32
N LYS A 14 -14.53 16.79 9.23
CA LYS A 14 -14.40 17.97 8.37
C LYS A 14 -15.69 18.32 7.62
N LEU A 15 -16.51 17.32 7.29
CA LEU A 15 -17.74 17.48 6.50
C LEU A 15 -18.96 17.80 7.37
N PHE A 16 -19.08 17.18 8.55
CA PHE A 16 -20.32 17.23 9.35
C PHE A 16 -20.16 17.93 10.70
N PHE A 17 -18.94 18.21 11.17
CA PHE A 17 -18.72 18.72 12.53
C PHE A 17 -17.68 19.86 12.62
N ASP A 18 -18.10 21.00 13.17
CA ASP A 18 -17.17 22.07 13.53
C ASP A 18 -16.23 21.69 14.68
N HIS A 19 -16.67 20.78 15.56
CA HIS A 19 -15.96 20.31 16.74
C HIS A 19 -15.52 18.84 16.60
N TRP A 20 -14.80 18.30 17.57
CA TRP A 20 -14.38 16.89 17.60
C TRP A 20 -15.36 16.05 18.46
N PRO A 21 -16.28 15.28 17.84
CA PRO A 21 -17.29 14.52 18.59
C PRO A 21 -16.82 13.14 19.06
N PHE A 22 -15.74 12.60 18.47
CA PHE A 22 -15.34 11.20 18.58
C PHE A 22 -14.58 10.83 19.87
N GLY A 23 -14.55 11.73 20.86
CA GLY A 23 -13.86 11.50 22.13
C GLY A 23 -12.33 11.47 22.04
N VAL A 24 -11.68 11.27 23.19
CA VAL A 24 -10.22 11.36 23.33
C VAL A 24 -9.49 10.20 22.66
N PHE A 25 -10.06 8.99 22.74
CA PHE A 25 -9.45 7.78 22.17
C PHE A 25 -9.23 7.92 20.66
N LEU A 26 -10.28 8.24 19.89
CA LEU A 26 -10.16 8.39 18.43
C LEU A 26 -9.26 9.56 18.04
N CYS A 27 -9.20 10.63 18.85
CA CYS A 27 -8.26 11.74 18.63
C CYS A 27 -6.80 11.27 18.70
N LYS A 28 -6.45 10.52 19.75
CA LYS A 28 -5.12 9.96 19.94
C LYS A 28 -4.79 8.89 18.91
N PHE A 29 -5.72 7.96 18.67
CA PHE A 29 -5.57 6.85 17.74
C PHE A 29 -5.32 7.32 16.30
N ASN A 30 -6.11 8.28 15.81
CA ASN A 30 -5.94 8.85 14.47
C ASN A 30 -4.58 9.57 14.32
N SER A 31 -4.12 10.24 15.38
CA SER A 31 -2.78 10.84 15.42
C SER A 31 -1.67 9.78 15.28
N PHE A 32 -1.78 8.72 16.07
CA PHE A 32 -0.81 7.64 16.13
C PHE A 32 -0.68 6.95 14.78
N PHE A 33 -1.79 6.51 14.17
CA PHE A 33 -1.74 5.82 12.89
C PHE A 33 -1.25 6.70 11.74
N LYS A 34 -1.49 8.01 11.79
CA LYS A 34 -0.91 8.95 10.83
C LYS A 34 0.62 8.91 10.87
N TYR A 35 1.22 9.03 12.06
CA TYR A 35 2.67 9.04 12.19
C TYR A 35 3.28 7.64 12.04
N ALA A 36 2.61 6.60 12.53
CA ALA A 36 3.07 5.22 12.37
C ALA A 36 3.14 4.83 10.90
N ASN A 37 2.13 5.21 10.11
CA ASN A 37 2.14 5.01 8.66
C ASN A 37 3.27 5.79 7.98
N MET A 38 3.53 7.03 8.40
CA MET A 38 4.64 7.85 7.88
C MET A 38 6.00 7.19 8.13
N PHE A 39 6.31 6.88 9.40
CA PHE A 39 7.59 6.26 9.79
C PHE A 39 7.76 4.88 9.16
N CYS A 40 6.71 4.04 9.18
CA CYS A 40 6.77 2.71 8.58
C CYS A 40 7.02 2.79 7.08
N SER A 41 6.30 3.67 6.36
CA SER A 41 6.50 3.85 4.91
C SER A 41 7.92 4.30 4.59
N VAL A 42 8.46 5.30 5.29
CA VAL A 42 9.78 5.85 4.97
C VAL A 42 10.91 4.89 5.35
N PHE A 43 10.80 4.17 6.47
CA PHE A 43 11.77 3.16 6.88
C PHE A 43 11.76 1.95 5.94
N LEU A 44 10.59 1.51 5.48
CA LEU A 44 10.50 0.49 4.46
C LEU A 44 11.16 0.95 3.15
N LEU A 45 10.89 2.18 2.70
CA LEU A 45 11.53 2.72 1.50
C LEU A 45 13.06 2.77 1.65
N ALA A 46 13.58 3.20 2.80
CA ALA A 46 15.01 3.22 3.08
C ALA A 46 15.64 1.83 3.04
N ILE A 47 15.04 0.86 3.71
CA ILE A 47 15.55 -0.52 3.75
C ILE A 47 15.45 -1.20 2.39
N ILE A 48 14.35 -1.02 1.65
CA ILE A 48 14.24 -1.59 0.30
C ILE A 48 15.27 -0.94 -0.63
N SER A 49 15.54 0.36 -0.48
CA SER A 49 16.59 1.05 -1.26
C SER A 49 17.98 0.50 -0.95
N LEU A 50 18.27 0.22 0.33
CA LEU A 50 19.50 -0.42 0.76
C LEU A 50 19.62 -1.86 0.23
N ASP A 51 18.55 -2.68 0.30
CA ASP A 51 18.52 -4.02 -0.31
C ASP A 51 18.86 -3.97 -1.79
N ARG A 52 18.30 -3.00 -2.53
CA ARG A 52 18.60 -2.85 -3.96
C ARG A 52 20.03 -2.42 -4.21
N MET A 53 20.58 -1.51 -3.41
CA MET A 53 21.99 -1.13 -3.48
C MET A 53 22.88 -2.35 -3.25
N LEU A 54 22.62 -3.16 -2.22
CA LEU A 54 23.37 -4.38 -1.91
C LEU A 54 23.25 -5.43 -3.03
N CYS A 55 22.08 -5.59 -3.65
CA CYS A 55 21.89 -6.48 -4.80
C CYS A 55 22.77 -6.12 -6.03
N VAL A 56 23.15 -4.85 -6.16
CA VAL A 56 24.00 -4.37 -7.26
C VAL A 56 25.47 -4.61 -6.93
N TRP A 57 25.90 -4.33 -5.70
CA TRP A 57 27.31 -4.35 -5.31
C TRP A 57 27.81 -5.67 -4.72
N ARG A 58 26.93 -6.44 -4.05
CA ARG A 58 27.28 -7.68 -3.34
C ARG A 58 26.31 -8.82 -3.72
N PRO A 59 26.17 -9.18 -5.01
CA PRO A 59 25.14 -10.11 -5.48
C PRO A 59 25.22 -11.51 -4.84
N VAL A 60 26.43 -11.99 -4.52
CA VAL A 60 26.65 -13.31 -3.88
C VAL A 60 26.13 -13.32 -2.44
N LEU A 61 26.43 -12.27 -1.67
CA LEU A 61 25.97 -12.12 -0.28
C LEU A 61 24.45 -11.95 -0.23
N THR A 62 23.89 -11.15 -1.14
CA THR A 62 22.44 -10.95 -1.20
C THR A 62 21.70 -12.22 -1.57
N LYS A 63 22.20 -13.04 -2.51
CA LYS A 63 21.59 -14.34 -2.84
C LYS A 63 21.51 -15.27 -1.61
N ARG A 64 22.53 -15.25 -0.75
CA ARG A 64 22.60 -16.11 0.44
C ARG A 64 21.70 -15.65 1.59
N HIS A 65 21.64 -14.34 1.85
CA HIS A 65 20.94 -13.79 3.02
C HIS A 65 19.49 -13.35 2.77
N ARG A 66 19.08 -13.20 1.51
CA ARG A 66 17.72 -12.74 1.13
C ARG A 66 16.71 -13.88 1.26
N THR A 67 16.37 -14.24 2.49
CA THR A 67 15.33 -15.23 2.80
C THR A 67 14.01 -14.54 3.16
N LEU A 68 12.90 -15.27 3.02
CA LEU A 68 11.59 -14.78 3.46
C LEU A 68 11.54 -14.53 4.97
N CYS A 69 12.28 -15.33 5.75
CA CYS A 69 12.40 -15.13 7.20
C CYS A 69 13.09 -13.80 7.52
N ALA A 70 14.23 -13.52 6.88
CA ALA A 70 14.93 -12.24 7.06
C ALA A 70 14.03 -11.04 6.70
N ALA A 71 13.27 -11.13 5.61
CA ALA A 71 12.32 -10.08 5.22
C ALA A 71 11.22 -9.87 6.28
N ARG A 72 10.70 -10.95 6.88
CA ARG A 72 9.72 -10.86 7.98
C ARG A 72 10.31 -10.23 9.23
N VAL A 73 11.51 -10.64 9.64
CA VAL A 73 12.21 -10.04 10.80
C VAL A 73 12.43 -8.56 10.58
N VAL A 74 12.95 -8.17 9.42
CA VAL A 74 13.14 -6.76 9.06
C VAL A 74 11.82 -5.99 9.09
N ALA A 75 10.74 -6.54 8.54
CA ALA A 75 9.43 -5.90 8.59
C ALA A 75 8.94 -5.72 10.04
N LEU A 76 9.10 -6.73 10.91
CA LEU A 76 8.76 -6.63 12.33
C LEU A 76 9.55 -5.53 13.04
N LEU A 77 10.87 -5.45 12.80
CA LEU A 77 11.73 -4.41 13.36
C LEU A 77 11.28 -3.01 12.92
N VAL A 78 10.92 -2.85 11.64
CA VAL A 78 10.39 -1.58 11.13
C VAL A 78 9.08 -1.21 11.81
N TRP A 79 8.17 -2.16 11.99
CA TRP A 79 6.91 -1.93 12.70
C TRP A 79 7.15 -1.48 14.14
N ILE A 80 7.98 -2.21 14.88
CA ILE A 80 8.34 -1.87 16.27
C ILE A 80 8.95 -0.46 16.35
N THR A 81 9.92 -0.18 15.49
CA THR A 81 10.59 1.13 15.44
C THR A 81 9.60 2.24 15.10
N SER A 82 8.69 2.01 14.15
CA SER A 82 7.68 2.98 13.75
C SER A 82 6.68 3.27 14.86
N ILE A 83 6.28 2.25 15.62
CA ILE A 83 5.42 2.38 16.80
C ILE A 83 6.14 3.19 17.89
N LEU A 84 7.42 2.89 18.14
CA LEU A 84 8.24 3.60 19.12
C LEU A 84 8.31 5.10 18.81
N PHE A 85 8.66 5.49 17.58
CA PHE A 85 8.70 6.90 17.18
C PHE A 85 7.32 7.57 17.15
N SER A 86 6.23 6.79 17.01
CA SER A 86 4.86 7.31 16.98
C SER A 86 4.23 7.46 18.36
N SER A 87 4.72 6.71 19.36
CA SER A 87 4.20 6.68 20.73
C SER A 87 4.11 8.06 21.40
N PRO A 88 5.12 8.94 21.31
CA PRO A 88 5.03 10.27 21.93
C PRO A 88 3.87 11.11 21.38
N PHE A 89 3.54 10.95 20.09
CA PHE A 89 2.41 11.64 19.46
C PHE A 89 1.04 11.09 19.87
N PHE A 90 0.99 9.92 20.50
CA PHE A 90 -0.21 9.37 21.12
C PHE A 90 -0.37 9.91 22.55
N ILE A 91 0.73 9.93 23.32
CA ILE A 91 0.74 10.36 24.73
C ILE A 91 0.39 11.85 24.85
N HIS A 92 1.05 12.71 24.07
CA HIS A 92 0.91 14.18 24.16
C HIS A 92 -0.29 14.77 23.38
N ARG A 93 -1.09 13.94 22.69
CA ARG A 93 -2.28 14.40 21.95
C ARG A 93 -3.49 14.40 22.89
N GLN A 94 -4.25 15.50 22.93
CA GLN A 94 -5.43 15.59 23.79
C GLN A 94 -6.57 16.36 23.10
N VAL A 95 -7.79 16.17 23.62
CA VAL A 95 -8.95 16.97 23.23
C VAL A 95 -9.12 18.09 24.26
N TYR A 96 -9.27 19.32 23.80
CA TYR A 96 -9.49 20.48 24.64
C TYR A 96 -10.68 21.30 24.11
N LYS A 97 -11.34 22.03 25.00
CA LYS A 97 -12.42 22.96 24.63
C LYS A 97 -11.80 24.33 24.35
N GLU A 98 -12.09 24.89 23.18
CA GLU A 98 -11.71 26.23 22.78
C GLU A 98 -12.95 26.90 22.18
N ASN A 99 -13.40 28.02 22.75
CA ASN A 99 -14.62 28.73 22.34
C ASN A 99 -15.87 27.82 22.25
N ASN A 100 -16.15 27.04 23.30
CA ASN A 100 -17.24 26.05 23.37
C ASN A 100 -17.19 24.92 22.33
N LYS A 101 -16.12 24.81 21.52
CA LYS A 101 -15.91 23.73 20.54
C LYS A 101 -14.75 22.84 20.98
N THR A 102 -14.91 21.52 20.88
CA THR A 102 -13.81 20.58 21.15
C THR A 102 -12.84 20.52 19.97
N LYS A 103 -11.54 20.63 20.24
CA LYS A 103 -10.45 20.50 19.26
C LYS A 103 -9.48 19.40 19.69
N CYS A 104 -8.98 18.66 18.71
CA CYS A 104 -7.99 17.59 18.89
C CYS A 104 -6.61 18.08 18.43
N SER A 105 -5.74 18.50 19.35
CA SER A 105 -4.39 19.00 19.04
C SER A 105 -3.35 18.41 19.99
N LEU A 106 -2.07 18.65 19.68
CA LEU A 106 -0.98 18.34 20.59
C LEU A 106 -1.03 19.36 21.73
N LYS A 107 -1.29 18.91 22.96
CA LYS A 107 -1.21 19.74 24.15
C LYS A 107 0.17 19.51 24.74
N VAL A 108 1.08 20.42 24.45
CA VAL A 108 2.29 20.55 25.25
C VAL A 108 2.01 21.71 26.20
N LYS A 109 2.10 21.49 27.51
CA LYS A 109 1.92 22.56 28.50
C LYS A 109 2.91 23.68 28.18
N GLU A 110 2.55 24.93 28.48
CA GLU A 110 3.42 26.08 28.23
C GLU A 110 4.77 25.96 28.96
N GLU A 111 4.86 25.15 30.01
CA GLU A 111 6.11 24.82 30.73
C GLU A 111 7.02 23.81 29.98
N ASP A 112 6.50 23.05 29.02
CA ASP A 112 7.20 21.93 28.36
C ASP A 112 7.64 22.28 26.93
N VAL A 113 8.03 23.53 26.69
CA VAL A 113 8.44 24.03 25.36
C VAL A 113 9.48 23.10 24.74
N THR A 114 10.50 22.69 25.49
CA THR A 114 11.55 21.77 25.04
C THR A 114 11.02 20.47 24.45
N ILE A 115 10.00 19.85 25.07
CA ILE A 115 9.39 18.60 24.58
C ILE A 115 8.69 18.83 23.24
N LYS A 116 7.99 19.96 23.07
CA LYS A 116 7.35 20.33 21.80
C LYS A 116 8.38 20.42 20.67
N TYR A 117 9.49 21.14 20.90
CA TYR A 117 10.54 21.30 19.90
C TYR A 117 11.20 19.96 19.59
N ALA A 118 11.54 19.17 20.62
CA ALA A 118 12.11 17.84 20.44
C ALA A 118 11.22 16.94 19.56
N LEU A 119 9.92 16.89 19.82
CA LEU A 119 8.99 16.08 19.02
C LEU A 119 8.91 16.54 17.56
N TYR A 120 8.90 17.85 17.31
CA TYR A 120 8.85 18.38 15.95
C TYR A 120 10.16 18.14 15.18
N ILE A 121 11.30 18.34 15.83
CA ILE A 121 12.63 18.14 15.26
C ILE A 121 12.90 16.66 15.03
N ILE A 122 12.68 15.79 16.01
CA ILE A 122 12.84 14.33 15.86
C ILE A 122 11.96 13.81 14.73
N ARG A 123 10.71 14.28 14.64
CA ARG A 123 9.83 13.90 13.52
C ARG A 123 10.37 14.35 12.17
N PHE A 124 10.92 15.56 12.07
CA PHE A 124 11.49 16.07 10.84
C PHE A 124 12.76 15.32 10.45
N LEU A 125 13.66 15.09 11.41
CA LEU A 125 14.92 14.38 11.16
C LEU A 125 14.66 12.91 10.83
N CYS A 126 13.99 12.16 11.71
CA CYS A 126 13.78 10.73 11.54
C CYS A 126 12.71 10.40 10.49
N GLY A 127 11.71 11.28 10.29
CA GLY A 127 10.61 11.05 9.36
C GLY A 127 10.88 11.58 7.94
N PHE A 128 11.87 12.46 7.76
CA PHE A 128 12.14 13.11 6.48
C PHE A 128 13.63 13.14 6.13
N VAL A 129 14.46 13.89 6.88
CA VAL A 129 15.85 14.18 6.49
C VAL A 129 16.74 12.95 6.48
N PHE A 130 16.80 12.21 7.58
CA PHE A 130 17.67 11.03 7.70
C PHE A 130 17.31 9.95 6.67
N PRO A 131 16.03 9.54 6.51
CA PRO A 131 15.68 8.59 5.45
C PRO A 131 15.97 9.12 4.05
N PHE A 132 15.74 10.42 3.79
CA PHE A 132 16.04 11.02 2.49
C PHE A 132 17.51 10.89 2.11
N VAL A 133 18.41 11.24 3.03
CA VAL A 133 19.87 11.15 2.82
C VAL A 133 20.28 9.70 2.59
N VAL A 134 19.82 8.76 3.42
CA VAL A 134 20.13 7.33 3.27
C VAL A 134 19.66 6.81 1.91
N ILE A 135 18.43 7.12 1.53
CA ILE A 135 17.84 6.69 0.25
C ILE A 135 18.60 7.30 -0.94
N LEU A 136 18.94 8.59 -0.88
CA LEU A 136 19.67 9.29 -1.91
C LEU A 136 21.05 8.66 -2.14
N ILE A 137 21.80 8.42 -1.06
CA ILE A 137 23.10 7.74 -1.13
C ILE A 137 22.94 6.35 -1.75
N CYS A 138 21.95 5.57 -1.31
CA CYS A 138 21.68 4.25 -1.86
C CYS A 138 21.43 4.29 -3.38
N TYR A 139 20.67 5.27 -3.88
CA TYR A 139 20.41 5.40 -5.31
C TYR A 139 21.60 5.85 -6.13
N VAL A 140 22.38 6.82 -5.63
CA VAL A 140 23.61 7.27 -6.29
C VAL A 140 24.57 6.09 -6.44
N VAL A 141 24.80 5.35 -5.35
CA VAL A 141 25.67 4.18 -5.32
C VAL A 141 25.12 3.06 -6.21
N ALA A 142 23.82 2.75 -6.16
CA ALA A 142 23.19 1.76 -7.03
C ALA A 142 23.30 2.14 -8.52
N GLY A 143 23.11 3.41 -8.86
CA GLY A 143 23.22 3.93 -10.21
C GLY A 143 24.63 3.80 -10.79
N ILE A 144 25.65 4.14 -9.99
CA ILE A 144 27.07 3.93 -10.36
C ILE A 144 27.34 2.45 -10.61
N GLY A 145 26.88 1.57 -9.73
CA GLY A 145 27.09 0.13 -9.86
C GLY A 145 26.46 -0.46 -11.12
N ILE A 146 25.25 -0.01 -11.50
CA ILE A 146 24.59 -0.45 -12.75
C ILE A 146 25.35 0.02 -13.99
N ARG A 147 25.79 1.29 -14.01
CA ARG A 147 26.56 1.83 -15.15
C ARG A 147 27.86 1.07 -15.35
N ARG A 148 28.59 0.76 -14.25
CA ARG A 148 29.84 -0.01 -14.30
C ARG A 148 29.64 -1.43 -14.81
N THR A 149 28.58 -2.11 -14.38
CA THR A 149 28.35 -3.54 -14.69
C THR A 149 27.52 -3.78 -15.96
N ARG A 150 27.10 -2.72 -16.68
CA ARG A 150 26.18 -2.76 -17.83
C ARG A 150 24.90 -3.59 -17.57
N LEU A 151 24.48 -3.72 -16.32
CA LEU A 151 23.29 -4.50 -15.91
C LEU A 151 21.99 -3.74 -16.16
N SER A 152 21.70 -3.42 -17.43
CA SER A 152 20.53 -2.63 -17.86
C SER A 152 19.19 -3.20 -17.36
N GLY A 153 19.08 -4.52 -17.22
CA GLY A 153 17.88 -5.20 -16.69
C GLY A 153 17.55 -4.91 -15.22
N LYS A 154 18.51 -4.45 -14.40
CA LYS A 154 18.29 -4.09 -12.98
C LYS A 154 17.76 -2.66 -12.79
N SER A 155 17.69 -1.85 -13.84
CA SER A 155 17.24 -0.44 -13.78
C SER A 155 15.73 -0.28 -13.53
N ARG A 156 14.90 -1.23 -13.99
CA ARG A 156 13.43 -1.11 -13.89
C ARG A 156 12.93 -1.12 -12.43
N PRO A 157 13.28 -2.10 -11.57
CA PRO A 157 12.87 -2.08 -10.17
C PRO A 157 13.40 -0.87 -9.41
N LEU A 158 14.57 -0.35 -9.77
CA LEU A 158 15.12 0.87 -9.15
C LEU A 158 14.38 2.13 -9.59
N ARG A 159 13.98 2.24 -10.86
CA ARG A 159 13.16 3.37 -11.35
C ARG A 159 11.81 3.41 -10.65
N ILE A 160 11.18 2.24 -10.50
CA ILE A 160 9.95 2.04 -9.72
C ILE A 160 10.11 2.57 -8.30
N LEU A 161 11.19 2.16 -7.65
CA LEU A 161 11.46 2.49 -6.27
C LEU A 161 11.74 4.00 -6.13
N ALA A 162 12.48 4.57 -7.09
CA ALA A 162 12.76 6.01 -7.15
C ALA A 162 11.46 6.81 -7.33
N SER A 163 10.51 6.35 -8.15
CA SER A 163 9.18 6.97 -8.26
C SER A 163 8.40 6.94 -6.95
N LEU A 164 8.42 5.83 -6.21
CA LEU A 164 7.79 5.73 -4.88
C LEU A 164 8.42 6.70 -3.88
N VAL A 165 9.74 6.81 -3.90
CA VAL A 165 10.51 7.73 -3.05
C VAL A 165 10.18 9.18 -3.38
N ILE A 166 10.20 9.57 -4.65
CA ILE A 166 9.84 10.93 -5.09
C ILE A 166 8.41 11.25 -4.66
N ALA A 167 7.46 10.35 -4.91
CA ALA A 167 6.07 10.53 -4.50
C ALA A 167 5.94 10.73 -2.98
N PHE A 168 6.65 9.92 -2.18
CA PHE A 168 6.66 10.07 -0.73
C PHE A 168 7.13 11.46 -0.32
N PHE A 169 8.32 11.88 -0.78
CA PHE A 169 8.89 13.17 -0.38
C PHE A 169 8.07 14.35 -0.90
N LEU A 170 7.54 14.30 -2.12
CA LEU A 170 6.64 15.34 -2.63
C LEU A 170 5.35 15.44 -1.82
N CYS A 171 4.79 14.31 -1.37
CA CYS A 171 3.57 14.32 -0.57
C CYS A 171 3.80 14.85 0.85
N TRP A 172 4.93 14.49 1.46
CA TRP A 172 5.22 14.80 2.86
C TRP A 172 5.97 16.11 3.07
N ALA A 173 6.74 16.60 2.09
CA ALA A 173 7.54 17.82 2.22
C ALA A 173 6.69 19.05 2.60
N PRO A 174 5.57 19.35 1.92
CA PRO A 174 4.76 20.52 2.28
C PRO A 174 4.23 20.43 3.71
N TYR A 175 3.89 19.22 4.16
CA TYR A 175 3.46 19.00 5.53
C TYR A 175 4.59 19.27 6.53
N HIS A 176 5.80 18.75 6.29
CA HIS A 176 6.94 18.99 7.18
C HIS A 176 7.34 20.47 7.23
N CYS A 177 7.39 21.15 6.08
CA CYS A 177 7.72 22.58 6.01
C CYS A 177 6.73 23.43 6.83
N LEU A 178 5.42 23.25 6.62
CA LEU A 178 4.42 23.99 7.38
C LEU A 178 4.43 23.68 8.87
N GLN A 179 4.83 22.47 9.25
CA GLN A 179 4.99 22.14 10.66
C GLN A 179 6.19 22.83 11.31
N LEU A 180 7.29 23.07 10.56
CA LEU A 180 8.40 23.89 11.03
C LEU A 180 7.98 25.36 11.14
N VAL A 181 7.24 25.88 10.16
CA VAL A 181 6.65 27.23 10.24
C VAL A 181 5.76 27.36 11.47
N LYS A 182 4.88 26.38 11.72
CA LYS A 182 4.02 26.35 12.92
C LYS A 182 4.79 26.30 14.24
N LEU A 183 6.01 25.76 14.23
CA LEU A 183 6.88 25.72 15.41
C LEU A 183 7.42 27.11 15.73
N VAL A 184 7.80 27.88 14.71
CA VAL A 184 8.37 29.24 14.85
C VAL A 184 7.27 30.29 15.04
N ASP A 185 6.25 30.27 14.18
CA ASP A 185 5.12 31.20 14.22
C ASP A 185 3.80 30.45 14.03
N SER A 186 3.09 30.25 15.14
CA SER A 186 1.82 29.53 15.16
C SER A 186 0.63 30.35 14.66
N LYS A 187 0.74 31.68 14.55
CA LYS A 187 -0.34 32.60 14.14
C LYS A 187 -0.27 32.99 12.66
N ASN A 188 0.73 32.50 11.95
CA ASN A 188 0.96 32.82 10.55
C ASN A 188 -0.27 32.54 9.66
N ALA A 189 -0.68 33.52 8.85
CA ALA A 189 -1.83 33.40 7.96
C ALA A 189 -1.64 32.29 6.91
N VAL A 190 -0.40 32.02 6.49
CA VAL A 190 -0.03 30.97 5.54
C VAL A 190 -0.49 29.59 6.05
N LEU A 191 -0.46 29.35 7.37
CA LEU A 191 -0.89 28.08 7.96
C LEU A 191 -2.39 27.85 7.77
N LYS A 192 -3.23 28.89 7.79
CA LYS A 192 -4.69 28.72 7.62
C LYS A 192 -5.04 28.21 6.22
N VAL A 193 -4.32 28.70 5.20
CA VAL A 193 -4.57 28.37 3.79
C VAL A 193 -3.90 27.05 3.40
N TRP A 194 -2.63 26.87 3.73
CA TRP A 194 -1.83 25.77 3.20
C TRP A 194 -1.84 24.51 4.06
N GLN A 195 -2.10 24.62 5.37
CA GLN A 195 -2.10 23.44 6.26
C GLN A 195 -3.14 22.37 5.85
N PRO A 196 -4.39 22.72 5.47
CA PRO A 196 -5.35 21.74 4.99
C PRO A 196 -4.87 21.05 3.70
N LEU A 197 -4.32 21.81 2.75
CA LEU A 197 -3.84 21.29 1.47
C LEU A 197 -2.64 20.36 1.65
N ALA A 198 -1.62 20.79 2.40
CA ALA A 198 -0.44 19.99 2.69
C ALA A 198 -0.79 18.72 3.48
N SER A 199 -1.76 18.81 4.40
CA SER A 199 -2.24 17.63 5.11
C SER A 199 -2.92 16.65 4.14
N SER A 200 -3.81 17.15 3.27
CA SER A 200 -4.45 16.33 2.23
C SER A 200 -3.44 15.65 1.32
N LEU A 201 -2.39 16.35 0.90
CA LEU A 201 -1.34 15.80 0.06
C LEU A 201 -0.54 14.69 0.78
N ALA A 202 -0.16 14.92 2.04
CA ALA A 202 0.49 13.89 2.86
C ALA A 202 -0.40 12.64 3.02
N TYR A 203 -1.73 12.82 3.05
CA TYR A 203 -2.68 11.70 3.11
C TYR A 203 -2.82 10.97 1.78
N PHE A 204 -2.71 11.69 0.66
CA PHE A 204 -2.74 11.13 -0.68
C PHE A 204 -1.61 10.11 -0.92
N ASN A 205 -0.48 10.25 -0.21
CA ASN A 205 0.64 9.29 -0.26
C ASN A 205 0.20 7.82 -0.13
N SER A 206 -0.81 7.52 0.69
CA SER A 206 -1.30 6.14 0.84
C SER A 206 -2.04 5.60 -0.41
N CYS A 207 -2.62 6.47 -1.22
CA CYS A 207 -3.25 6.13 -2.51
C CYS A 207 -2.24 6.02 -3.65
N VAL A 208 -1.08 6.66 -3.52
CA VAL A 208 -0.04 6.64 -4.56
C VAL A 208 0.63 5.27 -4.66
N ASN A 209 0.74 4.50 -3.57
CA ASN A 209 1.40 3.20 -3.62
C ASN A 209 0.71 2.21 -4.59
N PRO A 210 -0.60 1.91 -4.48
CA PRO A 210 -1.28 1.02 -5.44
C PRO A 210 -1.31 1.56 -6.87
N LEU A 211 -1.50 2.86 -7.05
CA LEU A 211 -1.50 3.50 -8.37
C LEU A 211 -0.15 3.35 -9.08
N LEU A 212 0.96 3.55 -8.36
CA LEU A 212 2.29 3.32 -8.91
C LEU A 212 2.48 1.85 -9.27
N TYR A 213 2.12 0.90 -8.40
CA TYR A 213 2.19 -0.53 -8.72
C TYR A 213 1.34 -0.91 -9.94
N PHE A 214 0.16 -0.31 -10.09
CA PHE A 214 -0.74 -0.51 -11.22
C PHE A 214 -0.19 0.08 -12.53
N CYS A 215 0.21 1.36 -12.55
CA CYS A 215 0.82 2.00 -13.71
C CYS A 215 2.09 1.28 -14.17
N MET A 216 2.83 0.70 -13.22
CA MET A 216 4.00 -0.12 -13.50
C MET A 216 3.64 -1.52 -14.04
N GLY A 217 2.53 -2.12 -13.57
CA GLY A 217 1.95 -3.33 -14.15
C GLY A 217 1.47 -3.14 -15.58
N ILE A 218 1.02 -1.92 -15.92
CA ILE A 218 0.71 -1.51 -17.30
C ILE A 218 1.99 -1.35 -18.14
N GLY A 219 3.07 -0.79 -17.56
CA GLY A 219 4.39 -0.75 -18.19
C GLY A 219 5.07 -2.12 -18.34
N MET A 220 4.50 -3.16 -17.74
CA MET A 220 4.90 -4.57 -17.84
C MET A 220 4.03 -5.25 -18.92
N GLY A 221 4.39 -5.00 -20.18
CA GLY A 221 3.61 -5.36 -21.38
C GLY A 221 2.89 -6.72 -21.37
N GLY A 222 1.71 -6.73 -22.00
CA GLY A 222 0.97 -7.91 -22.45
C GLY A 222 0.21 -8.68 -21.35
N ARG A 223 0.89 -9.12 -20.29
CA ARG A 223 0.33 -10.10 -19.34
C ARG A 223 -0.69 -9.53 -18.34
N PHE A 224 -0.45 -8.34 -17.82
CA PHE A 224 -1.44 -7.67 -16.95
C PHE A 224 -2.63 -7.14 -17.76
N LYS A 225 -2.37 -6.69 -19.00
CA LYS A 225 -3.42 -6.35 -19.98
C LYS A 225 -4.26 -7.59 -20.33
N GLN A 226 -3.66 -8.76 -20.51
CA GLN A 226 -4.37 -10.03 -20.75
C GLN A 226 -5.15 -10.51 -19.53
N SER A 227 -4.62 -10.37 -18.31
CA SER A 227 -5.34 -10.75 -17.10
C SER A 227 -6.52 -9.82 -16.83
N MET A 228 -6.35 -8.50 -16.99
CA MET A 228 -7.44 -7.54 -16.86
C MET A 228 -8.45 -7.63 -18.02
N MET A 229 -8.01 -7.83 -19.27
CA MET A 229 -8.90 -8.10 -20.40
C MET A 229 -9.62 -9.44 -20.26
N SER A 230 -9.00 -10.45 -19.62
CA SER A 230 -9.65 -11.72 -19.33
C SER A 230 -10.71 -11.57 -18.25
N ILE A 231 -10.46 -10.74 -17.23
CA ILE A 231 -11.45 -10.42 -16.19
C ILE A 231 -12.59 -9.57 -16.79
N TYR A 232 -12.27 -8.58 -17.63
CA TYR A 232 -13.26 -7.74 -18.31
C TYR A 232 -14.05 -8.52 -19.36
N ARG A 233 -13.42 -9.44 -20.11
CA ARG A 233 -14.12 -10.36 -21.01
C ARG A 233 -14.95 -11.38 -20.26
N LYS A 234 -14.50 -11.90 -19.12
CA LYS A 234 -15.32 -12.77 -18.27
C LYS A 234 -16.52 -12.01 -17.71
N ALA A 235 -16.34 -10.77 -17.27
CA ALA A 235 -17.43 -9.92 -16.79
C ALA A 235 -18.40 -9.50 -17.92
N LEU A 236 -17.91 -9.29 -19.14
CA LEU A 236 -18.76 -8.99 -20.31
C LEU A 236 -19.40 -10.24 -20.95
N ALA A 237 -18.78 -11.40 -20.83
CA ALA A 237 -19.35 -12.67 -21.27
C ALA A 237 -20.41 -13.20 -20.27
N ASP A 238 -20.35 -12.76 -19.02
CA ASP A 238 -21.36 -13.08 -17.98
C ASP A 238 -22.70 -12.37 -18.23
N ASP A 239 -22.72 -11.30 -19.05
CA ASP A 239 -23.96 -10.63 -19.50
C ASP A 239 -24.52 -11.20 -20.83
N GLY A 240 -23.90 -12.25 -21.40
CA GLY A 240 -24.20 -12.72 -22.77
C GLY A 240 -24.49 -14.20 -22.98
N GLU A 241 -24.33 -15.08 -21.98
CA GLU A 241 -24.66 -16.52 -22.11
C GLU A 241 -25.69 -16.97 -21.06
N GLY A 242 -26.79 -16.24 -20.97
CA GLY A 242 -28.08 -16.83 -20.64
C GLY A 242 -28.79 -17.21 -21.93
N GLN A 243 -29.00 -18.51 -22.18
CA GLN A 243 -29.72 -19.12 -23.32
C GLN A 243 -28.91 -19.43 -24.59
N THR A 244 -28.08 -20.49 -24.59
CA THR A 244 -28.04 -21.47 -25.70
C THR A 244 -27.23 -22.71 -25.31
N THR A 245 -27.72 -23.47 -24.34
CA THR A 245 -27.24 -24.86 -24.16
C THR A 245 -28.41 -25.75 -23.72
N GLN A 246 -29.50 -25.68 -24.48
CA GLN A 246 -30.63 -26.60 -24.37
C GLN A 246 -31.16 -26.91 -25.78
N SER A 247 -30.28 -27.33 -26.68
CA SER A 247 -30.69 -27.89 -27.98
C SER A 247 -29.89 -29.14 -28.40
N ASN A 248 -28.83 -29.50 -27.68
CA ASN A 248 -28.04 -30.71 -27.98
C ASN A 248 -28.40 -31.94 -27.13
N GLU A 249 -29.35 -31.84 -26.19
CA GLU A 249 -29.88 -33.03 -25.48
C GLU A 249 -31.00 -33.73 -26.25
N ARG A 250 -31.77 -33.02 -27.11
CA ARG A 250 -32.85 -33.65 -27.91
C ARG A 250 -32.36 -34.50 -29.08
N SER A 251 -31.18 -34.22 -29.62
CA SER A 251 -30.62 -34.98 -30.75
C SER A 251 -29.92 -36.28 -30.31
N LEU A 252 -29.51 -36.38 -29.05
CA LEU A 252 -28.93 -37.60 -28.49
C LEU A 252 -30.01 -38.61 -28.06
N GLU A 253 -31.16 -38.15 -27.56
CA GLU A 253 -32.27 -39.04 -27.18
C GLU A 253 -32.96 -39.71 -28.39
N GLU A 254 -33.10 -39.03 -29.53
CA GLU A 254 -33.66 -39.64 -30.76
C GLU A 254 -32.73 -40.69 -31.39
N SER A 255 -31.41 -40.56 -31.20
CA SER A 255 -30.43 -41.53 -31.72
C SER A 255 -30.33 -42.82 -30.88
N VAL A 256 -30.67 -42.75 -29.58
CA VAL A 256 -30.64 -43.89 -28.65
C VAL A 256 -31.94 -44.69 -28.71
N ALA A 257 -33.09 -44.04 -28.91
CA ALA A 257 -34.37 -44.73 -29.08
C ALA A 257 -34.46 -45.58 -30.37
N SER A 258 -33.77 -45.15 -31.45
CA SER A 258 -33.74 -45.90 -32.72
C SER A 258 -32.85 -47.15 -32.66
N LYS A 259 -31.77 -47.15 -31.85
CA LYS A 259 -30.87 -48.30 -31.70
C LYS A 259 -31.40 -49.40 -30.76
N HIS A 260 -32.33 -49.06 -29.86
CA HIS A 260 -32.89 -50.03 -28.91
C HIS A 260 -34.03 -50.89 -29.50
N ASN A 261 -34.65 -50.45 -30.60
CA ASN A 261 -35.72 -51.19 -31.30
C ASN A 261 -35.19 -52.17 -32.38
N LEU A 262 -33.91 -52.09 -32.76
CA LEU A 262 -33.32 -52.97 -33.78
C LEU A 262 -32.59 -54.21 -33.21
N SER A 263 -32.44 -54.31 -31.89
CA SER A 263 -31.69 -55.38 -31.20
C SER A 263 -32.57 -56.44 -30.50
N VAL A 264 -33.90 -56.35 -30.60
CA VAL A 264 -34.86 -57.29 -29.96
C VAL A 264 -35.33 -58.42 -30.89
N VAL A 265 -34.97 -58.43 -32.17
CA VAL A 265 -35.38 -59.50 -33.11
C VAL A 265 -34.16 -60.22 -33.68
N ALA A 266 -33.51 -61.06 -32.88
CA ALA A 266 -32.78 -62.25 -33.32
C ALA A 266 -32.26 -63.05 -32.09
N ASN A 267 -33.08 -63.96 -31.59
CA ASN A 267 -32.67 -65.15 -30.83
C ASN A 267 -33.12 -66.36 -31.70
N PRO A 268 -32.67 -67.63 -31.50
CA PRO A 268 -31.78 -68.17 -30.47
C PRO A 268 -30.80 -69.27 -30.98
N ALA A 269 -30.20 -69.99 -30.02
CA ALA A 269 -29.73 -71.38 -30.05
C ALA A 269 -28.27 -71.61 -30.50
N VAL A 270 -27.42 -72.43 -29.85
CA VAL A 270 -27.60 -73.44 -28.79
C VAL A 270 -26.19 -73.90 -28.33
N VAL A 271 -25.99 -73.99 -27.01
CA VAL A 271 -25.34 -75.09 -26.23
C VAL A 271 -23.82 -75.38 -26.33
N SER A 272 -23.23 -75.44 -25.12
CA SER A 272 -22.13 -76.27 -24.56
C SER A 272 -20.80 -76.39 -25.32
N GLU A 273 -19.62 -76.60 -24.76
CA GLU A 273 -19.06 -77.12 -23.49
C GLU A 273 -17.59 -76.60 -23.51
N GLY A 274 -16.90 -76.27 -22.42
CA GLY A 274 -16.38 -77.22 -21.46
C GLY A 274 -14.89 -77.57 -21.73
N SER A 275 -14.03 -77.08 -20.82
CA SER A 275 -12.75 -77.66 -20.35
C SER A 275 -11.45 -77.62 -21.17
N LEU A 276 -10.43 -77.12 -20.42
CA LEU A 276 -8.96 -77.22 -20.49
C LEU A 276 -8.19 -76.55 -21.64
#